data_AF-A0A972BW28-F1
#
_entry.id   AF-A0A972BW28-F1
#
_cell.length_a   1.000
_cell.length_b   1.000
_cell.length_c   1.000
_cell.angle_alpha   90.00
_cell.angle_beta   90.00
_cell.angle_gamma   90.00
#
_symmetry.space_group_name_H-M   'P 1'
#
loop_
_entity.id
_entity.type
_entity.pdbx_description
1 polymer ?
#
loop_
_entity_poly.entity_id
_entity_poly.type
_entity_poly.pdbx_seq_one_letter_code
_entity_poly.pdbx_strand_id
1 'polypeptide(L)'
;MALADLDVNVNLYRDGERFFDLLKAVLREWHKSPWPHEKERAEYAKALFSEGLKVYESYLTSAQERVVSGFATPEDQRILKRMEERFNYWENKLRELTGEKAPAC
;
A
#
# COMPACT_ATOMS: atom_id res chain seq x y z
N MET A 1 -0.07 30.43 4.02
CA MET A 1 0.62 29.13 4.08
C MET A 1 2.03 29.39 4.54
N ALA A 2 2.36 28.91 5.73
CA ALA A 2 3.76 28.86 6.15
C ALA A 2 4.43 27.73 5.37
N LEU A 3 5.76 27.79 5.17
CA LEU A 3 6.50 26.66 4.56
C LEU A 3 6.34 25.35 5.37
N ALA A 4 5.96 25.45 6.65
CA ALA A 4 5.65 24.31 7.52
C ALA A 4 4.39 23.53 7.11
N ASP A 5 3.52 24.11 6.27
CA ASP A 5 2.27 23.48 5.84
C ASP A 5 2.38 22.79 4.47
N LEU A 6 3.61 22.65 3.93
CA LEU A 6 3.82 22.10 2.59
C LEU A 6 3.91 20.57 2.62
N ASP A 7 2.86 19.91 2.17
CA ASP A 7 2.84 18.45 2.01
C ASP A 7 3.41 18.01 0.66
N VAL A 8 4.41 17.12 0.69
CA VAL A 8 4.98 16.47 -0.49
C VAL A 8 4.48 15.04 -0.55
N ASN A 9 3.81 14.70 -1.66
CA ASN A 9 3.08 13.44 -1.80
C ASN A 9 3.75 12.47 -2.77
N VAL A 10 3.65 11.16 -2.47
CA VAL A 10 4.00 10.07 -3.39
C VAL A 10 2.74 9.61 -4.11
N ASN A 11 2.80 9.52 -5.45
CA ASN A 11 1.68 9.00 -6.23
C ASN A 11 1.69 7.46 -6.19
N LEU A 12 0.85 6.86 -5.35
CA LEU A 12 0.81 5.39 -5.19
C LEU A 12 0.30 4.65 -6.45
N TYR A 13 -0.46 5.30 -7.33
CA TYR A 13 -0.89 4.66 -8.59
C TYR A 13 0.30 4.46 -9.56
N ARG A 14 1.18 5.47 -9.63
CA ARG A 14 2.36 5.44 -10.52
C ARG A 14 3.55 4.76 -9.87
N ASP A 15 3.84 5.13 -8.63
CA ASP A 15 5.09 4.82 -7.93
C ASP A 15 4.90 3.80 -6.79
N GLY A 16 3.66 3.37 -6.52
CA GLY A 16 3.32 2.50 -5.40
C GLY A 16 4.06 1.17 -5.40
N GLU A 17 4.27 0.56 -6.57
CA GLU A 17 5.06 -0.68 -6.69
C GLU A 17 6.46 -0.53 -6.10
N ARG A 18 7.16 0.55 -6.45
CA ARG A 18 8.52 0.80 -5.95
C ARG A 18 8.49 1.18 -4.47
N PHE A 19 7.49 1.97 -4.08
CA PHE A 19 7.32 2.37 -2.69
C PHE A 19 7.13 1.16 -1.78
N PHE A 20 6.17 0.28 -2.08
CA PHE A 20 5.93 -0.93 -1.29
C PHE A 20 7.09 -1.92 -1.38
N ASP A 21 7.80 -2.00 -2.51
CA ASP A 21 8.98 -2.85 -2.64
C ASP A 21 10.13 -2.43 -1.71
N LEU A 22 10.36 -1.12 -1.56
CA LEU A 22 11.34 -0.58 -0.61
C LEU A 22 10.94 -0.89 0.84
N LEU A 23 9.67 -0.70 1.19
CA LEU A 23 9.17 -1.03 2.53
C LEU A 23 9.24 -2.54 2.81
N LYS A 24 8.94 -3.38 1.83
CA LYS A 24 9.11 -4.83 1.91
C LYS A 24 10.55 -5.22 2.22
N ALA A 25 11.53 -4.60 1.54
CA ALA A 25 12.94 -4.88 1.77
C ALA A 25 13.34 -4.54 3.21
N VAL A 26 12.92 -3.37 3.71
CA VAL A 26 13.14 -2.94 5.09
C VAL A 26 12.53 -3.92 6.10
N LEU A 27 11.27 -4.30 5.91
CA LEU A 27 10.58 -5.24 6.80
C LEU A 27 11.26 -6.62 6.81
N ARG A 28 11.65 -7.13 5.64
CA ARG A 28 12.30 -8.43 5.52
C ARG A 28 13.64 -8.48 6.25
N GLU A 29 14.41 -7.40 6.16
CA GLU A 29 15.75 -7.32 6.76
C GLU A 29 15.68 -7.10 8.27
N TRP A 30 14.88 -6.12 8.71
CA TRP A 30 14.99 -5.60 10.07
C TRP A 30 13.95 -6.14 11.06
N HIS A 31 12.89 -6.81 10.61
CA HIS A 31 11.87 -7.33 11.51
C HIS A 31 12.41 -8.33 12.56
N LYS A 32 13.46 -9.08 12.21
CA LYS A 32 14.13 -10.04 13.12
C LYS A 32 15.49 -9.54 13.62
N SER A 33 15.83 -8.27 13.40
CA SER A 33 17.10 -7.72 13.81
C SER A 33 17.29 -7.80 15.33
N PRO A 34 18.50 -8.09 15.84
CA PRO A 34 18.80 -7.96 17.27
C PRO A 34 18.89 -6.50 17.72
N TRP A 35 19.03 -5.54 16.80
CA TRP A 35 19.29 -4.13 17.10
C TRP A 35 18.00 -3.33 17.30
N PRO A 36 17.83 -2.61 18.43
CA PRO A 36 16.60 -1.86 18.72
C PRO A 36 16.21 -0.84 17.64
N HIS A 37 17.17 -0.07 17.13
CA HIS A 37 16.92 0.96 16.12
C HIS A 37 16.50 0.37 14.76
N GLU A 38 16.91 -0.85 14.43
CA GLU A 38 16.45 -1.54 13.22
C GLU A 38 15.01 -2.03 13.38
N LYS A 39 14.66 -2.55 14.56
CA LYS A 39 13.26 -2.88 14.87
C LYS A 39 12.35 -1.66 14.81
N GLU A 40 12.77 -0.52 15.36
CA GLU A 40 12.01 0.74 15.27
C GLU A 40 11.77 1.17 13.80
N ARG A 41 12.79 1.05 12.96
CA ARG A 41 12.66 1.32 11.51
C ARG A 41 11.71 0.33 10.84
N ALA A 42 11.73 -0.95 11.23
CA ALA A 42 10.80 -1.96 10.72
C ALA A 42 9.36 -1.65 11.13
N GLU A 43 9.11 -1.25 12.38
CA GLU A 43 7.78 -0.84 12.85
C GLU A 43 7.28 0.40 12.11
N TYR A 44 8.16 1.39 11.90
CA TYR A 44 7.80 2.56 11.10
C TYR A 44 7.50 2.20 9.64
N ALA A 45 8.30 1.32 9.03
CA ALA A 45 8.01 0.82 7.69
C ALA A 45 6.69 0.05 7.62
N LYS A 46 6.34 -0.74 8.66
CA LYS A 46 5.05 -1.43 8.77
C LYS A 46 3.90 -0.43 8.81
N ALA A 47 4.04 0.64 9.59
CA ALA A 47 3.04 1.70 9.69
C ALA A 47 2.83 2.39 8.33
N LEU A 48 3.90 2.81 7.65
CA LEU A 48 3.84 3.43 6.33
C LEU A 48 3.23 2.49 5.27
N PHE A 49 3.56 1.19 5.33
CA PHE A 49 3.00 0.19 4.43
C PHE A 49 1.48 0.10 4.63
N SER A 50 1.05 -0.03 5.89
CA SER A 50 -0.36 -0.16 6.24
C SER A 50 -1.17 1.09 5.87
N GLU A 51 -0.61 2.28 6.11
CA GLU A 51 -1.23 3.54 5.72
C GLU A 51 -1.31 3.70 4.21
N GLY A 52 -0.23 3.35 3.49
CA GLY A 52 -0.22 3.35 2.03
C GLY A 52 -1.28 2.42 1.44
N LEU A 53 -1.50 1.23 2.03
CA LEU A 53 -2.57 0.33 1.63
C LEU A 53 -3.95 0.93 1.88
N LYS A 54 -4.19 1.57 3.03
CA LYS A 54 -5.49 2.24 3.32
C LYS A 54 -5.80 3.35 2.32
N VAL A 55 -4.80 4.17 1.98
CA VAL A 55 -4.96 5.23 0.96
C VAL A 55 -5.25 4.61 -0.41
N TYR A 56 -4.54 3.53 -0.75
CA TYR A 56 -4.76 2.82 -2.01
C TYR A 56 -6.17 2.20 -2.08
N GLU A 57 -6.64 1.58 -1.00
CA GLU A 57 -7.99 1.01 -0.88
C GLU A 57 -9.05 2.09 -1.06
N SER A 58 -8.95 3.21 -0.33
CA SER A 58 -9.87 4.34 -0.45
C SER A 58 -9.94 4.88 -1.88
N TYR A 59 -8.77 4.99 -2.54
CA TYR A 59 -8.70 5.40 -3.94
C TYR A 59 -9.34 4.36 -4.89
N LEU A 60 -9.13 3.07 -4.63
CA LEU A 60 -9.73 1.98 -5.39
C LEU A 60 -11.26 1.99 -5.26
N THR A 61 -11.80 2.10 -4.04
CA THR A 61 -13.24 2.21 -3.79
C THR A 61 -13.83 3.42 -4.51
N SER A 62 -13.18 4.58 -4.40
CA SER A 62 -13.61 5.79 -5.12
C SER A 62 -13.61 5.60 -6.64
N ALA A 63 -12.62 4.89 -7.19
CA ALA A 63 -12.55 4.59 -8.62
C ALA A 63 -13.66 3.61 -9.05
N GLN A 64 -13.95 2.59 -8.24
CA GLN A 64 -15.05 1.64 -8.47
C GLN A 64 -16.40 2.37 -8.49
N GLU A 65 -16.68 3.23 -7.52
CA GLU A 65 -17.91 4.02 -7.45
C GLU A 65 -18.11 4.92 -8.69
N ARG A 66 -17.03 5.52 -9.19
CA ARG A 66 -17.07 6.34 -10.42
C ARG A 66 -17.37 5.53 -11.67
N VAL A 67 -16.88 4.30 -11.74
CA VAL A 67 -17.16 3.39 -12.85
C VAL A 67 -18.60 2.87 -12.77
N VAL A 68 -19.12 2.59 -11.57
CA VAL A 68 -20.52 2.16 -11.38
C VAL A 68 -21.52 3.28 -11.68
N SER A 69 -21.20 4.52 -11.33
CA SER A 69 -22.08 5.68 -11.48
C SER A 69 -22.03 6.36 -12.87
N GLY A 70 -21.08 5.99 -13.73
CA GLY A 70 -20.84 6.62 -15.03
C GLY A 70 -20.82 5.66 -16.22
N PHE A 71 -20.45 6.17 -17.41
CA PHE A 71 -20.22 5.34 -18.58
C PHE A 71 -18.83 4.68 -18.47
N ALA A 72 -18.80 3.40 -18.10
CA ALA A 72 -17.57 2.62 -17.96
C ALA A 72 -17.09 2.08 -19.31
N THR A 73 -15.88 2.46 -19.72
CA THR A 73 -15.26 1.81 -20.89
C THR A 73 -14.64 0.46 -20.51
N PRO A 74 -14.42 -0.45 -21.48
CA PRO A 74 -13.67 -1.67 -21.23
C PRO A 74 -12.26 -1.42 -20.68
N GLU A 75 -11.66 -0.28 -20.99
CA GLU A 75 -10.33 0.08 -20.50
C GLU A 75 -10.38 0.48 -19.02
N ASP A 76 -11.42 1.20 -18.57
CA ASP A 76 -11.61 1.54 -17.16
C ASP A 76 -11.74 0.27 -16.30
N GLN A 77 -12.48 -0.73 -16.79
CA GLN A 77 -12.61 -2.02 -16.13
C GLN A 77 -11.27 -2.77 -16.02
N ARG A 78 -10.44 -2.71 -17.07
CA ARG A 78 -9.09 -3.31 -17.02
C ARG A 78 -8.19 -2.62 -16.02
N ILE A 79 -8.24 -1.30 -15.96
CA ILE A 79 -7.45 -0.50 -15.01
C ILE A 79 -7.87 -0.85 -13.57
N LEU A 80 -9.17 -0.88 -13.28
CA LEU A 80 -9.68 -1.26 -11.96
C LEU A 80 -9.22 -2.66 -11.55
N LYS A 81 -9.40 -3.65 -12.43
CA LYS A 81 -8.96 -5.02 -12.14
C LYS A 81 -7.47 -5.08 -11.82
N ARG A 82 -6.64 -4.35 -12.58
CA ARG A 82 -5.19 -4.31 -12.35
C ARG A 82 -4.86 -3.62 -11.02
N MET A 83 -5.64 -2.61 -10.62
CA MET A 83 -5.47 -1.95 -9.32
C MET A 83 -5.86 -2.89 -8.17
N GLU A 84 -6.96 -3.64 -8.29
CA GLU A 84 -7.38 -4.67 -7.34
C GLU A 84 -6.31 -5.76 -7.17
N GLU A 85 -5.78 -6.29 -8.27
CA GLU A 85 -4.73 -7.30 -8.27
C GLU A 85 -3.48 -6.81 -7.52
N ARG A 86 -3.07 -5.55 -7.75
CA ARG A 86 -1.95 -4.93 -7.04
C ARG A 86 -2.22 -4.74 -5.55
N PHE A 87 -3.41 -4.23 -5.20
CA PHE A 87 -3.80 -4.06 -3.80
C PHE A 87 -3.75 -5.40 -3.07
N ASN A 88 -4.40 -6.42 -3.62
CA ASN A 88 -4.44 -7.77 -3.04
C ASN A 88 -3.04 -8.37 -2.91
N TYR A 89 -2.16 -8.17 -3.90
CA TYR A 89 -0.78 -8.63 -3.82
C TYR A 89 -0.05 -8.02 -2.63
N TRP A 90 -0.09 -6.70 -2.49
CA TRP A 90 0.65 -5.99 -1.45
C TRP A 90 0.06 -6.17 -0.06
N GLU A 91 -1.26 -6.28 0.05
CA GLU A 91 -1.95 -6.59 1.28
C GLU A 91 -1.55 -7.98 1.80
N ASN A 92 -1.61 -9.00 0.94
CA ASN A 92 -1.14 -10.34 1.28
C ASN A 92 0.35 -10.34 1.62
N LYS A 93 1.16 -9.55 0.90
CA LYS A 93 2.59 -9.44 1.18
C LYS A 93 2.85 -8.88 2.57
N LEU A 94 2.11 -7.85 2.98
CA LEU A 94 2.25 -7.28 4.32
C LEU A 94 1.92 -8.33 5.40
N ARG A 95 0.80 -9.06 5.25
CA ARG A 95 0.41 -10.14 6.17
C ARG A 95 1.50 -11.22 6.29
N GLU A 96 2.07 -11.64 5.16
CA GLU A 96 3.17 -12.60 5.13
C GLU A 96 4.40 -12.10 5.90
N LEU A 97 4.77 -10.82 5.73
CA LEU A 97 5.94 -10.22 6.37
C LEU A 97 5.74 -10.02 7.88
N THR A 98 4.51 -9.75 8.32
CA THR A 98 4.19 -9.46 9.72
C THR A 98 3.76 -10.71 10.51
N GLY A 99 3.58 -11.85 9.84
CA GLY A 99 3.14 -13.09 10.47
C GLY A 99 1.66 -13.11 10.86
N GLU A 100 0.88 -12.15 10.39
CA GLU A 100 -0.58 -12.14 10.54
C GLU A 100 -1.15 -13.25 9.63
N LYS A 101 -1.53 -14.40 10.22
CA LYS A 101 -2.18 -15.48 9.47
C LYS A 101 -3.48 -14.96 8.85
N ALA A 102 -3.67 -15.22 7.55
CA ALA A 102 -4.96 -15.01 6.90
C ALA A 102 -6.06 -15.71 7.72
N PRO A 103 -7.27 -15.12 7.85
CA PRO A 103 -8.39 -15.82 8.46
C PRO A 103 -8.56 -17.16 7.73
N ALA A 104 -8.56 -18.24 8.49
CA ALA A 104 -8.84 -19.57 7.93
C ALA A 104 -10.24 -19.50 7.29
N CYS A 105 -10.30 -19.78 5.98
CA CYS A 105 -11.56 -20.02 5.28
C CYS A 105 -12.33 -21.18 5.91
#